data_AF-C4JWJ3-F1
#
_entry.id   AF-C4JWJ3-F1
#
_cell.length_a   1.000
_cell.length_b   1.000
_cell.length_c   1.000
_cell.angle_alpha   90.00
_cell.angle_beta   90.00
_cell.angle_gamma   90.00
#
_symmetry.space_group_name_H-M   'P 1'
#
loop_
_entity.id
_entity.type
_entity.pdbx_description
1 polymer ?
#
loop_
_entity_poly.entity_id
_entity_poly.type
_entity_poly.pdbx_seq_one_letter_code
_entity_poly.pdbx_strand_id
1 'polypeptide(L)'
;MNVQNQFHIHPARSLQDIDTATALITSYATSLGIDLSYQDFNTEISQMPGNYSPQNGGELLLALKGIPTNAPHPDNRSCGCDCTYTDPDVLGCIALRALSPRVCEVKRLYTRPQARRLGIGRALIDAVIGVARAEGYVEMRLDTLPSMRGAIALYKSRGFEEIEAYYDSKVPEM
;
A
#
# COMPACT_ATOMS: atom_id res chain seq x y z
N MET A 1 8.15 -17.93 -22.91
CA MET A 1 7.40 -16.67 -23.17
C MET A 1 7.08 -16.04 -21.81
N ASN A 2 7.87 -15.06 -21.37
CA ASN A 2 7.73 -14.46 -20.02
C ASN A 2 6.73 -13.30 -20.04
N VAL A 3 5.55 -13.53 -19.46
CA VAL A 3 4.51 -12.50 -19.25
C VAL A 3 4.79 -11.74 -17.94
N GLN A 4 6.01 -11.21 -17.75
CA GLN A 4 6.44 -10.71 -16.43
C GLN A 4 6.39 -9.20 -16.20
N ASN A 5 5.95 -8.37 -17.17
CA ASN A 5 5.87 -6.92 -16.94
C ASN A 5 4.49 -6.33 -17.29
N GLN A 6 3.46 -6.74 -16.55
CA GLN A 6 2.17 -6.04 -16.59
C GLN A 6 2.09 -4.86 -15.60
N PHE A 7 2.97 -4.82 -14.58
CA PHE A 7 3.00 -3.75 -13.58
C PHE A 7 4.37 -3.68 -12.88
N HIS A 8 4.61 -2.58 -12.16
CA HIS A 8 5.76 -2.39 -11.28
C HIS A 8 5.33 -1.72 -9.96
N ILE A 9 6.19 -1.79 -8.94
CA ILE A 9 5.96 -1.13 -7.64
C ILE A 9 6.73 0.19 -7.61
N HIS A 10 6.04 1.26 -7.25
CA HIS A 10 6.55 2.63 -7.21
C HIS A 10 6.32 3.25 -5.82
N PRO A 11 7.37 3.80 -5.17
CA PRO A 11 7.20 4.58 -3.94
C PRO A 11 6.43 5.88 -4.20
N ALA A 12 5.30 6.05 -3.52
CA ALA A 12 4.45 7.22 -3.63
C ALA A 12 5.01 8.38 -2.80
N ARG A 13 5.78 9.24 -3.43
CA ARG A 13 6.48 10.36 -2.77
C ARG A 13 6.22 11.71 -3.42
N SER A 14 5.67 11.73 -4.63
CA SER A 14 5.24 12.95 -5.31
C SER A 14 3.80 13.32 -4.94
N LEU A 15 3.42 14.59 -5.13
CA LEU A 15 2.04 15.05 -4.93
C LEU A 15 1.04 14.26 -5.80
N GLN A 16 1.40 13.97 -7.05
CA GLN A 16 0.59 13.15 -7.95
C GLN A 16 0.37 11.73 -7.38
N ASP A 17 1.42 11.13 -6.80
CA ASP A 17 1.31 9.80 -6.21
C ASP A 17 0.36 9.80 -5.01
N ILE A 18 0.51 10.81 -4.14
CA ILE A 18 -0.29 11.00 -2.94
C ILE A 18 -1.77 11.21 -3.30
N ASP A 19 -2.04 12.09 -4.27
CA ASP A 19 -3.40 12.37 -4.75
C ASP A 19 -4.05 11.11 -5.34
N THR A 20 -3.29 10.34 -6.11
CA THR A 20 -3.82 9.13 -6.75
C THR A 20 -4.05 8.01 -5.73
N ALA A 21 -3.15 7.82 -4.78
CA ALA A 21 -3.33 6.87 -3.69
C ALA A 21 -4.56 7.24 -2.84
N THR A 22 -4.72 8.53 -2.54
CA THR A 22 -5.86 9.06 -1.79
C THR A 22 -7.18 8.82 -2.52
N ALA A 23 -7.23 9.10 -3.82
CA ALA A 23 -8.41 8.83 -4.65
C ALA A 23 -8.75 7.33 -4.67
N LEU A 24 -7.74 6.46 -4.80
CA LEU A 24 -7.90 5.01 -4.81
C LEU A 24 -8.47 4.48 -3.49
N ILE A 25 -7.90 4.92 -2.36
CA ILE A 25 -8.33 4.51 -1.01
C ILE A 25 -9.75 5.00 -0.73
N THR A 26 -10.05 6.26 -1.07
CA THR A 26 -11.38 6.85 -0.92
C THR A 26 -12.42 6.10 -1.75
N SER A 27 -12.12 5.81 -3.02
CA SER A 27 -13.02 5.05 -3.91
C SER A 27 -13.32 3.66 -3.36
N TYR A 28 -12.30 2.97 -2.85
CA TYR A 28 -12.48 1.64 -2.25
C TYR A 28 -13.35 1.69 -1.00
N ALA A 29 -13.07 2.62 -0.10
CA ALA A 29 -13.78 2.71 1.16
C ALA A 29 -15.28 3.03 0.97
N THR A 30 -15.60 3.92 0.01
CA THR A 30 -16.98 4.13 -0.47
C THR A 30 -17.60 2.85 -1.02
N SER A 31 -16.86 2.07 -1.82
CA SER A 31 -17.37 0.82 -2.41
C SER A 31 -17.68 -0.28 -1.40
N LEU A 32 -17.01 -0.28 -0.25
CA LEU A 32 -17.24 -1.23 0.83
C LEU A 32 -18.44 -0.85 1.72
N GLY A 33 -19.05 0.32 1.50
CA GLY A 33 -20.09 0.84 2.39
C GLY A 33 -19.57 1.12 3.81
N ILE A 34 -18.24 1.24 3.97
CA ILE A 34 -17.65 1.70 5.23
C ILE A 34 -18.03 3.16 5.38
N ASP A 35 -18.67 3.50 6.50
CA ASP A 35 -18.94 4.89 6.81
C ASP A 35 -17.62 5.63 7.02
N LEU A 36 -17.25 6.42 6.01
CA LEU A 36 -16.07 7.26 6.01
C LEU A 36 -16.13 8.36 7.08
N SER A 37 -17.27 8.53 7.76
CA SER A 37 -17.43 9.46 8.88
C SER A 37 -16.70 9.04 10.16
N TYR A 38 -16.10 7.83 10.21
CA TYR A 38 -15.17 7.49 11.29
C TYR A 38 -14.06 8.56 11.33
N GLN A 39 -14.08 9.39 12.38
CA GLN A 39 -13.39 10.68 12.45
C GLN A 39 -11.90 10.58 12.13
N ASP A 40 -11.28 9.44 12.43
CA ASP A 40 -9.87 9.19 12.15
C ASP A 40 -9.56 8.97 10.66
N PHE A 41 -10.47 8.39 9.87
CA PHE A 41 -10.21 8.11 8.45
C PHE A 41 -10.14 9.39 7.62
N ASN A 42 -11.11 10.31 7.76
CA ASN A 42 -11.09 11.57 7.02
C ASN A 42 -9.87 12.42 7.38
N THR A 43 -9.48 12.40 8.67
CA THR A 43 -8.29 13.10 9.15
C THR A 43 -7.02 12.47 8.57
N GLU A 44 -6.91 11.14 8.58
CA GLU A 44 -5.77 10.39 8.02
C GLU A 44 -5.62 10.64 6.52
N ILE A 45 -6.72 10.62 5.76
CA ILE A 45 -6.71 10.86 4.32
C ILE A 45 -6.28 12.30 3.99
N SER A 46 -6.77 13.28 4.76
CA SER A 46 -6.43 14.69 4.55
C SER A 46 -4.96 15.01 4.86
N GLN A 47 -4.28 14.15 5.62
CA GLN A 47 -2.88 14.31 6.01
C GLN A 47 -1.92 13.42 5.20
N MET A 48 -2.39 12.73 4.16
CA MET A 48 -1.56 11.85 3.33
C MET A 48 -0.31 12.59 2.77
N PRO A 49 0.89 11.95 2.77
CA PRO A 49 1.15 10.59 3.21
C PRO A 49 1.25 10.47 4.74
N GLY A 50 1.39 11.57 5.49
CA GLY A 50 1.27 11.59 6.95
C GLY A 50 2.19 10.59 7.65
N ASN A 51 1.61 9.69 8.45
CA ASN A 51 2.33 8.59 9.12
C ASN A 51 2.91 7.54 8.14
N TYR A 52 2.52 7.58 6.87
CA TYR A 52 3.06 6.76 5.78
C TYR A 52 4.24 7.43 5.06
N SER A 53 4.66 8.62 5.47
CA SER A 53 5.86 9.27 4.94
C SER A 53 7.13 8.58 5.41
N PRO A 54 8.16 8.42 4.55
CA PRO A 54 9.50 7.97 4.95
C PRO A 54 10.09 8.76 6.12
N GLN A 55 9.78 10.06 6.23
CA GLN A 55 10.26 10.90 7.33
C GLN A 55 9.72 10.48 8.71
N ASN A 56 8.57 9.80 8.73
CA ASN A 56 7.92 9.30 9.93
C ASN A 56 8.11 7.79 10.12
N GLY A 57 9.05 7.18 9.38
CA GLY A 57 9.27 5.73 9.38
C GLY A 57 8.18 4.95 8.63
N GLY A 58 7.36 5.63 7.83
CA GLY A 58 6.34 5.01 6.98
C GLY A 58 6.78 4.83 5.53
N GLU A 59 5.98 4.14 4.74
CA GLU A 59 6.12 4.17 3.28
C GLU A 59 4.76 3.93 2.62
N LEU A 60 4.50 4.63 1.52
CA LEU A 60 3.34 4.39 0.67
C LEU A 60 3.81 3.86 -0.67
N LEU A 61 3.26 2.73 -1.11
CA LEU A 61 3.64 2.09 -2.37
C LEU A 61 2.43 1.95 -3.28
N LEU A 62 2.65 2.21 -4.57
CA LEU A 62 1.67 2.01 -5.64
C LEU A 62 2.09 0.87 -6.54
N ALA A 63 1.11 0.10 -7.03
CA ALA A 63 1.29 -0.80 -8.15
C ALA A 63 0.82 -0.09 -9.42
N LEU A 64 1.75 0.23 -10.31
CA LEU A 64 1.49 0.94 -11.56
C LEU A 64 1.55 -0.02 -12.75
N LYS A 65 0.62 0.12 -13.69
CA LYS A 65 0.57 -0.66 -14.92
C LYS A 65 1.78 -0.35 -15.80
N GLY A 66 2.33 -1.39 -16.43
CA GLY A 66 3.44 -1.26 -17.39
C GLY A 66 4.84 -1.35 -16.77
N ILE A 67 5.84 -1.01 -17.57
CA ILE A 67 7.28 -1.01 -17.24
C ILE A 67 7.62 0.34 -16.59
N PRO A 68 8.48 0.40 -15.54
CA PRO A 68 8.91 1.66 -14.97
C PRO A 68 9.55 2.53 -16.05
N THR A 69 8.94 3.68 -16.34
CA THR A 69 9.41 4.63 -17.36
C THR A 69 10.68 5.38 -16.94
N ASN A 70 11.11 5.20 -15.68
CA ASN A 70 12.34 5.77 -15.11
C ASN A 70 13.51 4.76 -15.02
N ALA A 71 13.61 3.81 -15.95
CA ALA A 71 14.89 3.12 -16.14
C ALA A 71 15.94 4.15 -16.59
N PRO A 72 17.18 4.14 -16.05
CA PRO A 72 18.21 5.07 -16.50
C PRO A 72 18.39 4.93 -18.01
N HIS A 73 18.14 6.02 -18.74
CA HIS A 73 18.36 6.06 -20.18
C HIS A 73 19.86 5.79 -20.42
N PRO A 74 20.25 4.87 -21.33
CA PRO A 74 21.64 4.42 -21.48
C PRO A 74 22.63 5.53 -21.89
N ASP A 75 22.17 6.75 -22.13
CA ASP A 75 22.98 7.89 -22.56
C ASP A 75 23.19 8.97 -21.50
N ASN A 76 22.86 8.72 -20.22
CA ASN A 76 23.16 9.60 -19.07
C ASN A 76 22.73 11.07 -19.25
N ARG A 77 21.71 11.32 -20.07
CA ARG A 77 21.04 12.61 -20.12
C ARG A 77 19.98 12.60 -19.03
N SER A 78 20.02 13.58 -18.13
CA SER A 78 18.95 13.83 -17.17
C SER A 78 17.61 13.83 -17.89
N CYS A 79 16.83 12.77 -17.73
CA CYS A 79 15.45 12.78 -18.14
C CYS A 79 14.75 13.74 -17.18
N GLY A 80 14.35 14.91 -17.67
CA GLY A 80 13.32 15.71 -17.03
C GLY A 80 12.08 14.84 -16.99
N CYS A 81 11.89 14.13 -15.88
CA CYS A 81 11.00 13.01 -15.80
C CYS A 81 9.56 13.51 -15.65
N ASP A 82 8.89 13.72 -16.78
CA ASP A 82 7.43 13.72 -16.84
C ASP A 82 6.94 12.29 -16.60
N CYS A 83 6.94 11.87 -15.34
CA CYS A 83 6.40 10.59 -14.89
C CYS A 83 4.86 10.67 -14.86
N THR A 84 4.22 11.14 -15.92
CA THR A 84 2.77 11.30 -15.93
C THR A 84 2.11 9.96 -16.18
N TYR A 85 1.72 9.25 -15.12
CA TYR A 85 0.76 8.15 -15.21
C TYR A 85 -0.64 8.64 -14.87
N THR A 86 -1.65 7.98 -15.39
CA THR A 86 -3.06 8.34 -15.12
C THR A 86 -3.64 7.47 -14.01
N ASP A 87 -4.69 7.92 -13.33
CA ASP A 87 -5.37 7.11 -12.30
C ASP A 87 -5.75 5.67 -12.77
N PRO A 88 -6.19 5.44 -14.02
CA PRO A 88 -6.38 4.09 -14.57
C PRO A 88 -5.14 3.19 -14.56
N ASP A 89 -3.94 3.75 -14.54
CA ASP A 89 -2.68 3.00 -14.49
C ASP A 89 -2.37 2.52 -13.07
N VAL A 90 -3.03 3.05 -12.04
CA VAL A 90 -2.84 2.63 -10.65
C VAL A 90 -3.71 1.42 -10.34
N LEU A 91 -3.06 0.27 -10.22
CA LEU A 91 -3.71 -1.01 -10.04
C LEU A 91 -3.96 -1.37 -8.56
N GLY A 92 -3.23 -0.74 -7.64
CA GLY A 92 -3.33 -0.98 -6.21
C GLY A 92 -2.38 -0.12 -5.39
N CYS A 93 -2.54 -0.16 -4.07
CA CYS A 93 -1.69 0.51 -3.11
C CYS A 93 -1.48 -0.35 -1.85
N ILE A 94 -0.43 -0.05 -1.10
CA ILE A 94 -0.20 -0.54 0.27
C ILE A 94 0.55 0.54 1.04
N ALA A 95 0.27 0.67 2.33
CA ALA A 95 0.93 1.62 3.20
C ALA A 95 1.56 0.91 4.40
N LEU A 96 2.68 1.45 4.88
CA LEU A 96 3.36 1.09 6.10
C LEU A 96 3.44 2.32 6.98
N ARG A 97 3.17 2.17 8.28
CA ARG A 97 3.45 3.19 9.30
C ARG A 97 4.24 2.63 10.47
N ALA A 98 4.99 3.48 11.14
CA ALA A 98 5.63 3.15 12.40
C ALA A 98 4.58 2.95 13.51
N LEU A 99 4.73 1.91 14.34
CA LEU A 99 4.03 1.78 15.64
C LEU A 99 4.98 2.08 16.80
N SER A 100 6.23 1.67 16.66
CA SER A 100 7.33 1.97 17.58
C SER A 100 8.64 1.97 16.79
N PRO A 101 9.80 2.32 17.39
CA PRO A 101 11.08 2.31 16.69
C PRO A 101 11.49 0.97 16.06
N ARG A 102 10.85 -0.14 16.46
CA ARG A 102 11.17 -1.49 15.96
C ARG A 102 9.98 -2.27 15.43
N VAL A 103 8.76 -1.72 15.54
CA VAL A 103 7.52 -2.35 15.09
C VAL A 103 6.81 -1.45 14.11
N CYS A 104 6.42 -2.00 12.96
CA CYS A 104 5.62 -1.31 11.96
C CYS A 104 4.26 -1.98 11.77
N GLU A 105 3.36 -1.28 11.10
CA GLU A 105 2.07 -1.79 10.70
C GLU A 105 1.82 -1.58 9.22
N VAL A 106 1.26 -2.59 8.57
CA VAL A 106 0.70 -2.50 7.23
C VAL A 106 -0.76 -2.06 7.29
N LYS A 107 -1.10 -1.02 6.53
CA LYS A 107 -2.47 -0.57 6.30
C LYS A 107 -2.73 -0.35 4.82
N ARG A 108 -4.01 -0.11 4.48
CA ARG A 108 -4.43 0.37 3.16
C ARG A 108 -3.99 -0.54 1.99
N LEU A 109 -3.83 -1.84 2.21
CA LEU A 109 -3.61 -2.79 1.10
C LEU A 109 -4.90 -2.91 0.28
N TYR A 110 -4.85 -2.41 -0.95
CA TYR A 110 -5.95 -2.47 -1.88
C TYR A 110 -5.47 -2.80 -3.30
N THR A 111 -6.28 -3.54 -4.03
CA THR A 111 -6.11 -3.78 -5.47
C THR A 111 -7.44 -3.57 -6.16
N ARG A 112 -7.44 -2.82 -7.28
CA ARG A 112 -8.62 -2.61 -8.12
C ARG A 112 -9.22 -3.97 -8.52
N PRO A 113 -10.56 -4.13 -8.59
CA PRO A 113 -11.20 -5.39 -8.96
C PRO A 113 -10.68 -5.99 -10.28
N GLN A 114 -10.44 -5.13 -11.28
CA GLN A 114 -9.92 -5.50 -12.60
C GLN A 114 -8.46 -5.99 -12.55
N ALA A 115 -7.75 -5.70 -11.46
CA ALA A 115 -6.36 -6.06 -11.23
C ALA A 115 -6.19 -7.26 -10.26
N ARG A 116 -7.29 -7.84 -9.78
CA ARG A 116 -7.26 -9.00 -8.87
C ARG A 116 -6.76 -10.24 -9.59
N ARG A 117 -6.19 -11.17 -8.80
CA ARG A 117 -5.60 -12.45 -9.28
C ARG A 117 -4.42 -12.32 -10.24
N LEU A 118 -3.87 -11.12 -10.42
CA LEU A 118 -2.64 -10.87 -11.18
C LEU A 118 -1.36 -10.89 -10.31
N GLY A 119 -1.47 -11.28 -9.05
CA GLY A 119 -0.34 -11.29 -8.10
C GLY A 119 0.03 -9.91 -7.55
N ILE A 120 -0.73 -8.85 -7.83
CA ILE A 120 -0.41 -7.48 -7.40
C ILE A 120 -0.40 -7.34 -5.87
N GLY A 121 -1.40 -7.87 -5.17
CA GLY A 121 -1.41 -7.83 -3.70
C GLY A 121 -0.21 -8.55 -3.08
N ARG A 122 0.24 -9.65 -3.72
CA ARG A 122 1.46 -10.36 -3.34
C ARG A 122 2.71 -9.52 -3.57
N ALA A 123 2.81 -8.84 -4.71
CA ALA A 123 3.95 -7.97 -4.99
C ALA A 123 4.00 -6.75 -4.04
N LEU A 124 2.85 -6.16 -3.71
CA LEU A 124 2.74 -5.06 -2.77
C LEU A 124 3.18 -5.46 -1.36
N ILE A 125 2.70 -6.60 -0.83
CA ILE A 125 3.13 -7.07 0.50
C ILE A 125 4.61 -7.45 0.52
N ASP A 126 5.12 -8.08 -0.54
CA ASP A 126 6.54 -8.44 -0.65
C ASP A 126 7.42 -7.18 -0.66
N ALA A 127 7.00 -6.14 -1.39
CA ALA A 127 7.70 -4.87 -1.44
C ALA A 127 7.71 -4.15 -0.08
N VAL A 128 6.56 -4.09 0.61
CA VAL A 128 6.48 -3.39 1.89
C VAL A 128 7.26 -4.11 3.00
N ILE A 129 7.33 -5.44 2.98
CA ILE A 129 8.22 -6.22 3.87
C ILE A 129 9.69 -5.87 3.59
N GLY A 130 10.05 -5.72 2.31
CA GLY A 130 11.38 -5.28 1.91
C GLY A 130 11.75 -3.92 2.48
N VAL A 131 10.83 -2.95 2.37
CA VAL A 131 10.98 -1.61 2.96
C VAL A 131 11.15 -1.72 4.48
N ALA A 132 10.28 -2.47 5.16
CA ALA A 132 10.33 -2.59 6.60
C ALA A 132 11.68 -3.12 7.11
N ARG A 133 12.24 -4.11 6.41
CA ARG A 133 13.57 -4.66 6.72
C ARG A 133 14.69 -3.65 6.48
N ALA A 134 14.60 -2.88 5.40
CA ALA A 134 15.59 -1.84 5.08
C ALA A 134 15.60 -0.72 6.13
N GLU A 135 14.43 -0.37 6.65
CA GLU A 135 14.24 0.62 7.73
C GLU A 135 14.56 0.05 9.14
N GLY A 136 14.90 -1.24 9.26
CA GLY A 136 15.32 -1.86 10.52
C GLY A 136 14.19 -2.33 11.45
N TYR A 137 12.94 -2.36 10.96
CA TYR A 137 11.85 -2.98 11.70
C TYR A 137 12.08 -4.49 11.87
N VAL A 138 11.75 -5.00 13.04
CA VAL A 138 11.88 -6.43 13.37
C VAL A 138 10.55 -7.14 13.52
N GLU A 139 9.47 -6.38 13.61
CA GLU A 139 8.11 -6.89 13.70
C GLU A 139 7.18 -6.04 12.82
N MET A 140 6.28 -6.72 12.13
CA MET A 140 5.27 -6.12 11.26
C MET A 140 3.91 -6.67 11.64
N ARG A 141 2.97 -5.77 11.92
CA ARG A 141 1.59 -6.10 12.29
C ARG A 141 0.62 -5.64 11.20
N LEU A 142 -0.59 -6.19 11.22
CA LEU A 142 -1.70 -5.74 10.39
C LEU A 142 -3.02 -6.11 11.05
N ASP A 143 -4.07 -5.38 10.70
CA ASP A 143 -5.44 -5.67 11.06
C ASP A 143 -6.23 -6.11 9.81
N THR A 144 -7.11 -7.10 9.95
CA THR A 144 -8.00 -7.56 8.87
C THR A 144 -9.28 -8.15 9.44
N LEU A 145 -10.37 -8.10 8.67
CA LEU A 145 -11.64 -8.68 9.10
C LEU A 145 -11.66 -10.20 8.84
N PRO A 146 -12.29 -11.02 9.70
CA PRO A 146 -12.40 -12.47 9.50
C PRO A 146 -13.03 -12.88 8.15
N SER A 147 -13.87 -12.02 7.58
CA SER A 147 -14.51 -12.21 6.28
C SER A 147 -13.54 -12.07 5.09
N MET A 148 -12.37 -11.45 5.27
CA MET A 148 -11.38 -11.18 4.21
C MET A 148 -10.46 -12.39 3.95
N ARG A 149 -11.04 -13.56 3.69
CA ARG A 149 -10.32 -14.85 3.53
C ARG A 149 -9.14 -14.79 2.55
N GLY A 150 -9.27 -14.06 1.45
CA GLY A 150 -8.20 -13.89 0.46
C GLY A 150 -6.99 -13.11 0.99
N ALA A 151 -7.22 -12.08 1.81
CA ALA A 151 -6.16 -11.32 2.47
C ALA A 151 -5.50 -12.16 3.57
N ILE A 152 -6.29 -12.86 4.38
CA ILE A 152 -5.78 -13.78 5.42
C ILE A 152 -4.87 -14.84 4.81
N ALA A 153 -5.28 -15.49 3.72
CA ALA A 153 -4.47 -16.48 3.02
C ALA A 153 -3.16 -15.89 2.47
N LEU A 154 -3.22 -14.67 1.93
CA LEU A 154 -2.04 -13.94 1.46
C LEU A 154 -1.05 -13.69 2.61
N TYR A 155 -1.52 -13.16 3.73
CA TYR A 155 -0.67 -12.86 4.89
C TYR A 155 -0.06 -14.14 5.48
N LYS A 156 -0.86 -15.19 5.68
CA LYS A 156 -0.33 -16.50 6.17
C LYS A 156 0.74 -17.07 5.23
N SER A 157 0.58 -16.91 3.91
CA SER A 157 1.60 -17.34 2.93
C SER A 157 2.93 -16.55 2.99
N ARG A 158 3.01 -15.51 3.84
CA ARG A 158 4.19 -14.69 4.11
C ARG A 158 4.70 -14.77 5.53
N GLY A 159 4.20 -15.73 6.30
CA GLY A 159 4.65 -15.96 7.67
C GLY A 159 4.03 -14.99 8.67
N PHE A 160 2.95 -14.29 8.32
CA PHE A 160 2.13 -13.64 9.33
C PHE A 160 1.38 -14.69 10.15
N GLU A 161 1.43 -14.52 11.45
CA GLU A 161 0.73 -15.34 12.42
C GLU A 161 -0.37 -14.50 13.08
N GLU A 162 -1.42 -15.19 13.54
CA GLU A 162 -2.50 -14.55 14.26
C GLU A 162 -2.05 -14.25 15.69
N ILE A 163 -2.29 -13.01 16.13
CA ILE A 163 -1.94 -12.52 17.46
C ILE A 163 -3.15 -11.87 18.11
N GLU A 164 -3.10 -11.69 19.42
CA GLU A 164 -4.07 -10.88 20.16
C GLU A 164 -4.16 -9.46 19.60
N ALA A 165 -5.33 -8.83 19.78
CA ALA A 165 -5.55 -7.45 19.38
C ALA A 165 -4.51 -6.53 20.03
N TYR A 166 -3.80 -5.76 19.19
CA TYR A 166 -2.74 -4.85 19.64
C TYR A 166 -3.20 -3.38 19.64
N TYR A 167 -4.49 -3.15 19.38
CA TYR A 167 -5.19 -1.90 19.65
C TYR A 167 -6.30 -2.16 20.65
N ASP A 168 -6.62 -1.14 21.44
CA ASP A 168 -7.87 -1.06 22.19
C ASP A 168 -9.02 -0.69 21.21
N SER A 169 -9.22 -1.52 20.18
CA SER A 169 -10.23 -1.28 19.16
C SER A 169 -11.56 -1.81 19.64
N LYS A 170 -12.46 -0.88 20.00
CA LYS A 170 -13.90 -1.16 20.12
C LYS A 170 -14.48 -1.44 18.74
N VAL A 171 -14.14 -2.57 18.14
CA VAL A 171 -14.90 -3.10 17.00
C VAL A 171 -16.23 -3.56 17.59
N PRO A 172 -17.40 -3.01 17.18
CA PRO A 172 -18.67 -3.57 17.58
C PRO A 172 -18.70 -5.02 17.10
N GLU A 173 -18.89 -5.98 18.01
CA GLU A 173 -19.23 -7.34 17.64
C GLU A 173 -20.44 -7.30 16.69
N MET A 174 -20.29 -7.83 15.48
CA MET A 174 -21.41 -8.05 14.55
C MET A 174 -22.05 -9.40 14.85
#